data_AF-A0A2K1FT45-F1
#
_entry.id   AF-A0A2K1FT45-F1
#
_cell.length_a   1.000
_cell.length_b   1.000
_cell.length_c   1.000
_cell.angle_alpha   90.00
_cell.angle_beta   90.00
_cell.angle_gamma   90.00
#
_symmetry.space_group_name_H-M   'P 1'
#
loop_
_entity.id
_entity.type
_entity.pdbx_description
1 polymer ?
#
loop_
_entity_poly.entity_id
_entity_poly.type
_entity_poly.pdbx_seq_one_letter_code
_entity_poly.pdbx_strand_id
1 'polypeptide(L)'
;TVRFNVDQKSIKQAAAANSAANLVSVQVTDANTSNDLTVQLNERNTNAITVKSQNLSTSGQGLRLDYAQNDWTDRADIDKAVASIDYAKQSLRSASQTLSTNLNIITTRETFTKEFSDVLVEGANKLTLADQNEEGASLLMLQTRQQLGTIALSLANQSQQSILRLF
;
A
#
# COMPACT_ATOMS: atom_id res chain seq x y z
N THR A 1 15.93 1.63 -3.56
CA THR A 1 16.55 2.60 -4.49
C THR A 1 18.04 2.51 -4.39
N VAL A 2 18.78 2.26 -5.48
CA VAL A 2 20.26 2.28 -5.43
C VAL A 2 20.69 3.73 -5.20
N ARG A 3 21.32 4.01 -4.06
CA ARG A 3 21.87 5.34 -3.73
C ARG A 3 23.38 5.30 -3.86
N PHE A 4 23.91 6.07 -4.80
CA PHE A 4 25.34 6.21 -5.02
C PHE A 4 25.90 7.27 -4.08
N ASN A 5 26.56 6.84 -2.99
CA ASN A 5 27.36 7.76 -2.18
C ASN A 5 28.67 8.05 -2.90
N VAL A 6 28.93 9.33 -3.15
CA VAL A 6 30.13 9.82 -3.85
C VAL A 6 31.04 10.46 -2.82
N ASP A 7 32.25 9.93 -2.62
CA ASP A 7 33.23 10.57 -1.73
C ASP A 7 33.74 11.88 -2.35
N GLN A 8 33.15 12.98 -1.91
CA GLN A 8 33.48 14.32 -2.37
C GLN A 8 34.94 14.71 -2.05
N LYS A 9 35.59 14.08 -1.04
CA LYS A 9 36.95 14.44 -0.62
C LYS A 9 37.98 13.87 -1.60
N SER A 10 37.93 12.58 -1.91
CA SER A 10 38.83 11.97 -2.91
C SER A 10 38.63 12.57 -4.30
N ILE A 11 37.40 12.87 -4.73
CA ILE A 11 37.15 13.55 -6.02
C ILE A 11 37.79 14.95 -6.04
N LYS A 12 37.63 15.75 -4.98
CA LYS A 12 38.27 17.08 -4.90
C LYS A 12 39.79 16.99 -4.91
N GLN A 13 40.39 16.00 -4.25
CA GLN A 13 41.84 15.79 -4.27
C GLN A 13 42.35 15.31 -5.63
N ALA A 14 41.68 14.37 -6.28
CA ALA A 14 42.02 13.88 -7.61
C ALA A 14 41.90 14.99 -8.67
N ALA A 15 40.85 15.82 -8.60
CA ALA A 15 40.68 16.99 -9.46
C ALA A 15 41.80 18.02 -9.27
N ALA A 16 42.18 18.31 -8.02
CA ALA A 16 43.30 19.22 -7.72
C ALA A 16 44.67 18.67 -8.17
N ALA A 17 44.81 17.34 -8.25
CA ALA A 17 46.03 16.65 -8.70
C ALA A 17 46.00 16.22 -10.18
N ASN A 18 45.01 16.69 -10.96
CA ASN A 18 44.78 16.30 -12.37
C ASN A 18 44.88 14.79 -12.63
N SER A 19 44.38 13.99 -11.68
CA SER A 19 44.52 12.53 -11.63
C SER A 19 43.14 11.86 -11.71
N ALA A 20 43.09 10.61 -12.17
CA ALA A 20 41.84 9.87 -12.28
C ALA A 20 41.24 9.57 -10.90
N ALA A 21 40.00 10.00 -10.66
CA ALA A 21 39.21 9.61 -9.52
C ALA A 21 38.45 8.30 -9.83
N ASN A 22 38.71 7.22 -9.09
CA ASN A 22 37.97 5.98 -9.27
C ASN A 22 36.65 6.03 -8.48
N LEU A 23 35.51 5.85 -9.16
CA LEU A 23 34.19 5.90 -8.53
C LEU A 23 33.84 4.52 -7.94
N VAL A 24 34.10 4.31 -6.65
CA VAL A 24 33.68 3.09 -5.96
C VAL A 24 32.21 3.21 -5.54
N SER A 25 31.31 2.71 -6.37
CA SER A 25 29.89 2.59 -6.03
C SER A 25 29.64 1.38 -5.11
N VAL A 26 29.33 1.64 -3.84
CA VAL A 26 28.85 0.61 -2.92
C VAL A 26 27.31 0.63 -2.92
N GLN A 27 26.67 -0.49 -3.23
CA GLN A 27 25.23 -0.64 -3.03
C GLN A 27 24.94 -0.73 -1.53
N VAL A 28 24.43 0.37 -0.95
CA VAL A 28 24.10 0.44 0.48
C VAL A 28 22.91 -0.46 0.81
N THR A 29 23.22 -1.70 1.18
CA THR A 29 22.26 -2.68 1.70
C THR A 29 22.20 -2.63 3.24
N ASP A 30 23.11 -1.89 3.87
CA ASP A 30 23.15 -1.67 5.31
C ASP A 30 21.86 -1.02 5.83
N ALA A 31 21.41 -1.44 7.00
CA ALA A 31 20.22 -0.88 7.62
C ALA A 31 20.42 0.59 8.02
N ASN A 32 19.52 1.44 7.54
CA ASN A 32 19.49 2.86 7.78
C ASN A 32 18.08 3.40 7.45
N THR A 33 17.73 4.59 7.91
CA THR A 33 16.38 5.16 7.75
C THR A 33 15.94 5.39 6.29
N SER A 34 16.86 5.32 5.32
CA SER A 34 16.52 5.37 3.89
C SER A 34 16.18 4.02 3.26
N ASN A 35 16.43 2.92 3.99
CA ASN A 35 16.04 1.55 3.67
C ASN A 35 14.84 1.08 4.52
N ASP A 36 14.31 1.93 5.39
CA ASP A 36 13.06 1.68 6.12
C ASP A 36 11.84 1.76 5.15
N LEU A 37 10.89 0.85 5.32
CA LEU A 37 9.65 0.83 4.54
C LEU A 37 8.53 1.53 5.32
N THR A 38 8.00 2.64 4.79
CA THR A 38 6.82 3.30 5.36
C THR A 38 5.57 2.88 4.58
N VAL A 39 4.66 2.19 5.26
CA VAL A 39 3.36 1.78 4.73
C VAL A 39 2.29 2.75 5.22
N GLN A 40 1.61 3.41 4.29
CA GLN A 40 0.51 4.33 4.59
C GLN A 40 -0.78 3.54 4.85
N LEU A 41 -1.50 3.90 5.91
CA LEU A 41 -2.74 3.23 6.34
C LEU A 41 -4.00 4.07 6.07
N ASN A 42 -3.87 5.26 5.48
CA ASN A 42 -4.98 6.09 5.06
C ASN A 42 -4.62 7.03 3.90
N GLU A 43 -5.62 7.47 3.13
CA GLU A 43 -5.42 8.32 1.95
C GLU A 43 -4.80 9.70 2.24
N ARG A 44 -4.94 10.19 3.48
CA ARG A 44 -4.38 11.48 3.91
C ARG A 44 -2.92 11.39 4.38
N ASN A 45 -2.31 10.20 4.36
CA ASN A 45 -0.94 9.95 4.84
C ASN A 45 -0.69 10.43 6.29
N THR A 46 -1.73 10.44 7.14
CA THR A 46 -1.63 10.84 8.56
C THR A 46 -1.51 9.65 9.51
N ASN A 47 -1.65 8.42 9.00
CA ASN A 47 -1.47 7.19 9.75
C ASN A 47 -0.59 6.23 8.93
N ALA A 48 0.52 5.79 9.51
CA ALA A 48 1.52 4.96 8.81
C ALA A 48 2.24 4.02 9.78
N ILE A 49 2.78 2.93 9.23
CA ILE A 49 3.72 2.03 9.91
C ILE A 49 5.07 2.16 9.23
N THR A 50 6.13 2.45 10.00
CA THR A 50 7.51 2.39 9.52
C THR A 50 8.14 1.07 9.94
N VAL A 51 8.27 0.15 8.98
CA VAL A 51 9.03 -1.09 9.12
C VAL A 51 10.50 -0.76 8.98
N LYS A 52 11.21 -0.76 10.11
CA LYS A 52 12.64 -0.44 10.15
C LYS A 52 13.46 -1.53 9.46
N SER A 53 14.48 -1.09 8.73
CA SER A 53 15.53 -1.95 8.21
C SER A 53 16.37 -2.53 9.35
N GLN A 54 16.76 -3.79 9.24
CA GLN A 54 17.47 -4.54 10.28
C GLN A 54 18.89 -4.87 9.80
N ASN A 55 19.92 -4.51 10.56
CA ASN A 55 21.30 -4.86 10.20
C ASN A 55 21.59 -6.32 10.53
N LEU A 56 21.55 -7.18 9.51
CA LEU A 56 21.85 -8.61 9.60
C LEU A 56 23.20 -8.98 8.95
N SER A 57 24.06 -7.99 8.69
CA SER A 57 25.45 -8.23 8.29
C SER A 57 26.27 -8.81 9.44
N THR A 58 27.38 -9.47 9.13
CA THR A 58 28.45 -9.80 10.09
C THR A 58 29.47 -8.67 10.25
N SER A 59 29.48 -7.70 9.32
CA SER A 59 30.35 -6.52 9.34
C SER A 59 29.58 -5.25 9.75
N GLY A 60 30.27 -4.30 10.37
CA GLY A 60 29.70 -3.00 10.77
C GLY A 60 28.74 -2.89 11.98
N GLN A 61 28.38 -3.84 12.85
CA GLN A 61 28.67 -5.29 12.92
C GLN A 61 27.41 -6.17 12.86
N GLY A 62 26.19 -5.60 12.89
CA GLY A 62 24.90 -6.32 12.84
C GLY A 62 24.79 -7.48 13.83
N LEU A 63 25.06 -8.68 13.32
CA LEU A 63 25.08 -9.95 14.06
C LEU A 63 26.29 -10.14 14.99
N ARG A 64 27.31 -9.29 14.92
CA ARG A 64 28.54 -9.31 15.76
C ARG A 64 29.29 -10.65 15.71
N LEU A 65 29.36 -11.26 14.52
CA LEU A 65 30.19 -12.44 14.29
C LEU A 65 31.60 -11.99 13.88
N ASP A 66 32.59 -12.41 14.65
CA ASP A 66 34.01 -12.12 14.41
C ASP A 66 34.70 -13.30 13.69
N TYR A 67 35.88 -13.03 13.13
CA TYR A 67 36.75 -14.05 12.54
C TYR A 67 37.29 -15.02 13.60
N ALA A 68 37.83 -16.17 13.17
CA ALA A 68 38.45 -17.11 14.07
C ALA A 68 39.69 -16.50 14.74
N GLN A 69 39.54 -16.11 16.02
CA GLN A 69 40.66 -15.63 16.83
C GLN A 69 41.58 -16.81 17.15
N ASN A 70 42.87 -16.66 16.85
CA ASN A 70 43.91 -17.65 17.16
C ASN A 70 43.56 -19.09 16.69
N ASP A 71 42.91 -19.21 15.53
CA ASP A 71 42.39 -20.45 14.94
C ASP A 71 41.56 -21.33 15.90
N TRP A 72 40.91 -20.71 16.89
CA TRP A 72 40.18 -21.36 17.99
C TRP A 72 41.01 -22.36 18.82
N THR A 73 42.34 -22.18 18.86
CA THR A 73 43.25 -23.11 19.55
C THR A 73 43.20 -23.00 21.08
N ASP A 74 42.70 -21.88 21.62
CA ASP A 74 42.40 -21.72 23.04
C ASP A 74 40.88 -21.78 23.30
N ARG A 75 40.50 -22.38 24.44
CA ARG A 75 39.13 -22.45 24.93
C ARG A 75 38.51 -21.06 25.09
N ALA A 76 39.30 -20.07 25.50
CA ALA A 76 38.85 -18.69 25.63
C ALA A 76 38.35 -18.10 24.30
N ASP A 77 38.89 -18.55 23.16
CA ASP A 77 38.47 -18.07 21.83
C ASP A 77 37.24 -18.82 21.31
N ILE A 78 37.10 -20.12 21.64
CA ILE A 78 35.88 -20.90 21.42
C ILE A 78 34.71 -20.29 22.20
N ASP A 79 34.89 -20.00 23.49
CA ASP A 79 33.84 -19.44 24.35
C ASP A 79 33.35 -18.06 23.83
N LYS A 80 34.25 -17.22 23.30
CA LYS A 80 33.88 -15.95 22.61
C LYS A 80 33.09 -16.19 21.32
N ALA A 81 33.49 -17.18 20.52
CA ALA A 81 32.80 -17.50 19.26
C ALA A 81 31.37 -18.01 19.52
N VAL A 82 31.18 -18.86 20.53
CA VAL A 82 29.85 -19.30 21.00
C VAL A 82 28.99 -18.12 21.45
N ALA A 83 29.53 -17.22 22.29
CA ALA A 83 28.81 -16.03 22.74
C ALA A 83 28.39 -15.11 21.58
N SER A 84 29.22 -14.99 20.54
CA SER A 84 28.91 -14.23 19.32
C SER A 84 27.78 -14.89 18.51
N ILE A 85 27.79 -16.23 18.39
CA ILE A 85 26.72 -16.98 17.72
C ILE A 85 25.38 -16.86 18.46
N ASP A 86 25.39 -16.96 19.80
CA ASP A 86 24.17 -16.78 20.60
C ASP A 86 23.63 -15.34 20.54
N TYR A 87 24.50 -14.33 20.45
CA TYR A 87 24.09 -12.95 20.16
C TYR A 87 23.47 -12.82 18.76
N ALA A 88 24.12 -13.36 17.73
CA ALA A 88 23.62 -13.33 16.35
C ALA A 88 22.23 -13.98 16.24
N LYS A 89 22.06 -15.15 16.87
CA LYS A 89 20.80 -15.90 16.95
C LYS A 89 19.69 -15.11 17.65
N GLN A 90 19.99 -14.42 18.76
CA GLN A 90 19.03 -13.54 19.44
C GLN A 90 18.64 -12.36 18.54
N SER A 91 19.62 -11.69 17.91
CA SER A 91 19.41 -10.58 16.98
C SER A 91 18.52 -10.98 15.80
N LEU A 92 18.76 -12.14 15.18
CA LEU A 92 17.91 -12.69 14.11
C LEU A 92 16.48 -12.98 14.59
N ARG A 93 16.30 -13.54 15.78
CA ARG A 93 14.96 -13.80 16.35
C ARG A 93 14.22 -12.49 16.64
N SER A 94 14.87 -11.48 17.20
CA SER A 94 14.28 -10.17 17.45
C SER A 94 13.93 -9.42 16.15
N ALA A 95 14.78 -9.51 15.12
CA ALA A 95 14.49 -8.98 13.81
C ALA A 95 13.27 -9.66 13.17
N SER A 96 13.25 -10.99 13.16
CA SER A 96 12.12 -11.79 12.65
C SER A 96 10.82 -11.46 13.39
N GLN A 97 10.84 -11.43 14.72
CA GLN A 97 9.67 -11.06 15.53
C GLN A 97 9.14 -9.66 15.19
N THR A 98 10.04 -8.68 15.01
CA THR A 98 9.67 -7.30 14.64
C THR A 98 9.01 -7.25 13.26
N LEU A 99 9.58 -7.96 12.28
CA LEU A 99 9.03 -8.06 10.92
C LEU A 99 7.69 -8.79 10.90
N SER A 100 7.54 -9.90 11.63
CA SER A 100 6.28 -10.65 11.75
C SER A 100 5.17 -9.83 12.42
N THR A 101 5.48 -9.08 13.48
CA THR A 101 4.52 -8.17 14.12
C THR A 101 4.07 -7.08 13.16
N ASN A 102 5.00 -6.43 12.45
CA ASN A 102 4.66 -5.41 11.45
C ASN A 102 3.81 -5.99 10.31
N LEU A 103 4.18 -7.17 9.78
CA LEU A 103 3.42 -7.86 8.73
C LEU A 103 2.00 -8.17 9.18
N ASN A 104 1.81 -8.71 10.39
CA ASN A 104 0.49 -9.01 10.95
C ASN A 104 -0.40 -7.76 10.99
N ILE A 105 0.13 -6.63 11.47
CA ILE A 105 -0.63 -5.37 11.53
C ILE A 105 -0.97 -4.88 10.12
N ILE A 106 -0.04 -4.97 9.16
CA ILE A 106 -0.26 -4.59 7.75
C ILE A 106 -1.37 -5.45 7.13
N THR A 107 -1.28 -6.78 7.24
CA THR A 107 -2.31 -7.70 6.72
C THR A 107 -3.68 -7.47 7.37
N THR A 108 -3.76 -7.26 8.69
CA THR A 108 -5.02 -6.93 9.35
C THR A 108 -5.62 -5.61 8.84
N ARG A 109 -4.77 -4.61 8.56
CA ARG A 109 -5.21 -3.32 7.98
C ARG A 109 -5.63 -3.44 6.52
N GLU A 110 -4.96 -4.29 5.74
CA GLU A 110 -5.32 -4.61 4.36
C GLU A 110 -6.70 -5.26 4.30
N THR A 111 -6.93 -6.32 5.08
CA THR A 111 -8.23 -6.99 5.18
C THR A 111 -9.34 -6.02 5.59
N PHE A 112 -9.14 -5.26 6.68
CA PHE A 112 -10.11 -4.25 7.12
C PHE A 112 -10.42 -3.21 6.03
N THR A 113 -9.39 -2.70 5.34
CA THR A 113 -9.58 -1.68 4.29
C THR A 113 -10.34 -2.25 3.11
N LYS A 114 -10.07 -3.51 2.75
CA LYS A 114 -10.81 -4.23 1.70
C LYS A 114 -12.27 -4.43 2.08
N GLU A 115 -12.57 -4.99 3.25
CA GLU A 115 -13.93 -5.20 3.74
C GLU A 115 -14.70 -3.88 3.84
N PHE A 116 -14.07 -2.83 4.34
CA PHE A 116 -14.65 -1.49 4.41
C PHE A 116 -14.95 -0.91 3.02
N SER A 117 -14.04 -1.09 2.05
CA SER A 117 -14.26 -0.70 0.66
C SER A 117 -15.42 -1.48 0.03
N ASP A 118 -15.50 -2.79 0.25
CA ASP A 118 -16.56 -3.65 -0.29
C ASP A 118 -17.94 -3.22 0.28
N VAL A 119 -18.01 -2.90 1.59
CA VAL A 119 -19.22 -2.33 2.23
C VAL A 119 -19.57 -0.93 1.70
N LEU A 120 -18.59 -0.06 1.46
CA LEU A 120 -18.84 1.26 0.86
C LEU A 120 -19.35 1.16 -0.57
N VAL A 121 -18.84 0.22 -1.37
CA VAL A 121 -19.33 -0.06 -2.73
C VAL A 121 -20.77 -0.59 -2.68
N GLU A 122 -21.08 -1.53 -1.78
CA GLU A 122 -22.45 -2.03 -1.61
C GLU A 122 -23.41 -0.92 -1.16
N GLY A 123 -22.99 -0.08 -0.21
CA GLY A 123 -23.77 1.07 0.26
C GLY A 123 -24.00 2.13 -0.83
N ALA A 124 -22.96 2.47 -1.60
CA ALA A 124 -23.06 3.38 -2.73
C ALA A 124 -23.99 2.82 -3.81
N ASN A 125 -23.89 1.52 -4.11
CA ASN A 125 -24.79 0.84 -5.03
C ASN A 125 -26.25 0.93 -4.56
N LYS A 126 -26.54 0.66 -3.27
CA LYS A 126 -27.91 0.82 -2.71
C LYS A 126 -28.46 2.25 -2.73
N LEU A 127 -27.60 3.26 -2.77
CA LEU A 127 -27.99 4.67 -2.83
C LEU A 127 -28.04 5.24 -4.27
N THR A 128 -27.49 4.55 -5.26
CA THR A 128 -27.37 5.03 -6.66
C THR A 128 -28.12 4.16 -7.67
N LEU A 129 -28.30 2.86 -7.40
CA LEU A 129 -29.25 2.03 -8.12
C LEU A 129 -30.66 2.45 -7.70
N ALA A 130 -31.43 2.98 -8.66
CA ALA A 130 -32.87 3.07 -8.50
C ALA A 130 -33.46 1.66 -8.32
N ASP A 131 -34.50 1.54 -7.48
CA ASP A 131 -35.25 0.29 -7.41
C ASP A 131 -35.96 0.08 -8.76
N GLN A 132 -35.50 -0.91 -9.53
CA GLN A 132 -36.07 -1.25 -10.84
C GLN A 132 -37.56 -1.59 -10.76
N ASN A 133 -38.08 -2.00 -9.60
CA ASN A 133 -39.50 -2.22 -9.38
C ASN A 133 -40.26 -0.89 -9.25
N GLU A 134 -39.70 0.10 -8.56
CA GLU A 134 -40.30 1.43 -8.43
C GLU A 134 -40.20 2.21 -9.75
N GLU A 135 -39.04 2.18 -10.40
CA GLU A 135 -38.85 2.79 -11.73
C GLU A 135 -39.73 2.09 -12.78
N GLY A 136 -39.84 0.75 -12.75
CA GLY A 136 -40.73 -0.03 -13.60
C GLY A 136 -42.21 0.27 -13.37
N ALA A 137 -42.65 0.38 -12.11
CA ALA A 137 -44.01 0.78 -11.77
C ALA A 137 -44.31 2.23 -12.19
N SER A 138 -43.35 3.13 -12.02
CA SER A 138 -43.44 4.54 -12.47
C SER A 138 -43.51 4.65 -13.99
N LEU A 139 -42.71 3.86 -14.73
CA LEU A 139 -42.78 3.76 -16.19
C LEU A 139 -44.12 3.20 -16.67
N LEU A 140 -44.65 2.14 -16.04
CA LEU A 140 -45.97 1.59 -16.39
C LEU A 140 -47.09 2.59 -16.09
N MET A 141 -47.02 3.29 -14.96
CA MET A 141 -47.94 4.37 -14.59
C MET A 141 -47.87 5.52 -15.59
N LEU A 142 -46.67 5.90 -16.04
CA LEU A 142 -46.46 6.94 -17.06
C LEU A 142 -47.04 6.51 -18.41
N GLN A 143 -46.79 5.28 -18.86
CA GLN A 143 -47.40 4.73 -20.08
C GLN A 143 -48.93 4.72 -20.00
N THR A 144 -49.49 4.31 -18.86
CA THR A 144 -50.94 4.33 -18.62
C THR A 144 -51.48 5.77 -18.65
N ARG A 145 -50.80 6.73 -18.03
CA ARG A 145 -51.16 8.17 -18.10
C ARG A 145 -51.07 8.73 -19.51
N GLN A 146 -50.09 8.31 -20.32
CA GLN A 146 -49.96 8.71 -21.72
C GLN A 146 -51.09 8.12 -22.58
N GLN A 147 -51.44 6.84 -22.40
CA GLN A 147 -52.58 6.20 -23.07
C GLN A 147 -53.90 6.86 -22.68
N LEU A 148 -54.13 7.15 -21.40
CA LEU A 148 -55.32 7.89 -20.96
C LEU A 148 -55.35 9.32 -21.52
N GLY A 149 -54.19 9.98 -21.63
CA GLY A 149 -54.07 11.30 -22.24
C GLY A 149 -54.40 11.33 -23.73
N THR A 150 -53.92 10.34 -24.50
CA THR A 150 -54.24 10.23 -25.94
C THR A 150 -55.69 9.81 -26.18
N ILE A 151 -56.26 8.93 -25.35
CA ILE A 151 -57.69 8.59 -25.37
C ILE A 151 -58.55 9.81 -25.01
N ALA A 152 -58.20 10.56 -23.97
CA ALA A 152 -58.93 11.78 -23.60
C ALA A 152 -58.87 12.84 -24.70
N LEU A 153 -57.72 13.01 -25.35
CA LEU A 153 -57.57 13.93 -26.48
C LEU A 153 -58.34 13.47 -27.73
N SER A 154 -58.36 12.16 -28.04
CA SER A 154 -59.13 11.65 -29.16
C SER A 154 -60.63 11.78 -28.92
N LEU A 155 -61.10 11.52 -27.68
CA LEU A 155 -62.48 11.71 -27.26
C LEU A 155 -62.89 13.19 -27.26
N ALA A 156 -62.01 14.11 -26.85
CA ALA A 156 -62.24 15.55 -26.94
C ALA A 156 -62.39 16.03 -28.40
N ASN A 157 -61.53 15.55 -29.31
CA ASN A 157 -61.63 15.86 -30.74
C ASN A 157 -62.90 15.25 -31.37
N GLN A 158 -63.26 14.01 -31.02
CA GLN A 158 -64.51 13.40 -31.47
C GLN A 158 -65.73 14.18 -30.97
N SER A 159 -65.74 14.61 -29.70
CA SER A 159 -66.80 15.45 -29.12
C SER A 159 -66.95 16.78 -29.87
N GLN A 160 -65.84 17.46 -30.18
CA GLN A 160 -65.86 18.71 -30.96
C GLN A 160 -66.37 18.49 -32.40
N GLN A 161 -65.98 17.40 -33.06
CA GLN A 161 -66.50 17.06 -34.39
C GLN A 161 -67.97 16.64 -34.38
N SER A 162 -68.45 15.98 -33.33
CA SER A 162 -69.86 15.65 -33.14
C SER A 162 -70.72 16.90 -32.96
N ILE A 163 -70.23 17.92 -32.25
CA ILE A 163 -70.88 19.23 -32.16
C ILE A 163 -70.93 19.91 -33.54
N LEU A 164 -69.85 19.82 -34.34
CA LEU A 164 -69.81 20.38 -35.70
C LEU A 164 -70.74 19.69 -36.72
N ARG A 165 -71.26 18.48 -36.43
CA ARG A 165 -72.27 17.79 -37.25
C ARG A 165 -73.71 18.10 -36.82
N LEU A 166 -73.90 18.90 -35.77
CA LEU A 166 -75.19 19.31 -35.23
C LEU A 166 -75.62 20.72 -35.69
N PHE A 167 -74.80 21.35 -36.55
CA PHE A 167 -75.01 22.65 -37.19
C PHE A 167 -74.84 22.51 -38.70
#